data_AF-A0A8S2VHM9-F1
#
_entry.id   AF-A0A8S2VHM9-F1
#
_cell.length_a   1.000
_cell.length_b   1.000
_cell.length_c   1.000
_cell.angle_alpha   90.00
_cell.angle_beta   90.00
_cell.angle_gamma   90.00
#
_symmetry.space_group_name_H-M   'P 1'
#
loop_
_entity.id
_entity.type
_entity.pdbx_description
1 polymer ?
#
loop_
_entity_poly.entity_id
_entity_poly.type
_entity_poly.pdbx_seq_one_letter_code
_entity_poly.pdbx_strand_id
1 'polypeptide(L)'
;MVALLGAHCLGRCYKDRSGFDGPWVDHPTKFTNEFFEELIENEWKASIVPETGKEQFEAYPEGEKLMMLPTDMYLLKDPETKELVEIYAKDDEKFFNDFAEAFGRLLEFGVTEIPFIIDGLLCVDKLYVEKIIHYANDKMMTNFQRIDELSDNV
;
A
#
# COMPACT_ATOMS: atom_id res chain seq x y z
N MET A 1 -3.39 6.32 -9.88
CA MET A 1 -3.33 7.08 -8.60
C MET A 1 -3.89 6.25 -7.46
N VAL A 2 -5.18 5.83 -7.50
CA VAL A 2 -5.81 5.01 -6.44
C VAL A 2 -5.00 3.75 -6.10
N ALA A 3 -4.60 2.97 -7.10
CA ALA A 3 -3.81 1.76 -6.88
C ALA A 3 -2.56 2.03 -6.02
N LEU A 4 -1.77 3.08 -6.34
CA LEU A 4 -0.55 3.41 -5.61
C LEU A 4 -0.77 3.71 -4.12
N LEU A 5 -1.93 4.23 -3.73
CA LEU A 5 -2.26 4.45 -2.31
C LEU A 5 -2.45 3.13 -1.55
N GLY A 6 -2.75 2.03 -2.24
CA GLY A 6 -2.77 0.69 -1.67
C GLY A 6 -1.43 0.26 -1.05
N ALA A 7 -0.31 0.93 -1.36
CA ALA A 7 0.95 0.72 -0.66
C ALA A 7 0.88 1.03 0.85
N HIS A 8 -0.12 1.79 1.30
CA HIS A 8 -0.38 2.02 2.73
C HIS A 8 -0.76 0.75 3.50
N CYS A 9 -1.01 -0.40 2.85
CA CYS A 9 -1.03 -1.70 3.53
C CYS A 9 0.33 -2.07 4.16
N LEU A 10 1.43 -1.42 3.74
CA LEU A 10 2.76 -1.62 4.29
C LEU A 10 3.17 -0.48 5.22
N GLY A 11 3.64 -0.85 6.40
CA GLY A 11 4.22 0.04 7.38
C GLY A 11 3.20 0.82 8.20
N ARG A 12 3.63 1.97 8.70
CA ARG A 12 2.85 2.82 9.60
C ARG A 12 3.37 4.24 9.63
N CYS A 13 2.56 5.15 10.15
CA CYS A 13 2.99 6.48 10.53
C CYS A 13 3.71 6.49 11.89
N TYR A 14 4.61 7.48 12.03
CA TYR A 14 5.32 7.78 13.26
C TYR A 14 5.30 9.28 13.56
N LYS A 15 4.97 9.62 14.82
CA LYS A 15 4.80 10.99 15.29
C LYS A 15 6.04 11.86 15.09
N ASP A 16 7.23 11.30 15.31
CA ASP A 16 8.52 11.98 15.18
C ASP A 16 8.98 12.16 13.72
N ARG A 17 8.28 11.56 12.75
CA ARG A 17 8.63 11.61 11.31
C ARG A 17 7.67 12.49 10.52
N SER A 18 6.39 12.10 10.47
CA SER A 18 5.37 12.82 9.71
C SER A 18 4.42 13.64 10.58
N GLY A 19 4.40 13.36 11.89
CA GLY A 19 3.45 13.94 12.83
C GLY A 19 2.17 13.13 13.00
N PHE A 20 1.92 12.12 12.16
CA PHE A 20 0.80 11.19 12.27
C PHE A 20 1.18 9.94 13.08
N ASP A 21 0.23 9.15 13.55
CA ASP A 21 0.51 7.94 14.34
C ASP A 21 -0.40 6.76 13.99
N GLY A 22 0.19 5.57 13.92
CA GLY A 22 -0.53 4.31 13.79
C GLY A 22 -0.34 3.64 12.42
N PRO A 23 -0.62 2.33 12.34
CA PRO A 23 -0.69 1.59 11.09
C PRO A 23 -2.04 1.83 10.38
N TRP A 24 -2.08 1.61 9.07
CA TRP A 24 -3.33 1.64 8.30
C TRP A 24 -4.11 0.32 8.37
N VAL A 25 -3.40 -0.79 8.56
CA VAL A 25 -3.93 -2.17 8.56
C VAL A 25 -3.35 -2.97 9.71
N ASP A 26 -3.98 -4.09 10.05
CA ASP A 26 -3.56 -4.99 11.14
C ASP A 26 -2.25 -5.72 10.80
N HIS A 27 -2.02 -6.05 9.53
CA HIS A 27 -0.81 -6.76 9.08
C HIS A 27 0.14 -5.87 8.26
N PRO A 28 0.77 -4.84 8.85
CA PRO A 28 1.54 -3.82 8.12
C PRO A 28 2.86 -4.32 7.51
N THR A 29 3.15 -5.61 7.61
CA THR A 29 4.33 -6.24 6.98
C THR A 29 3.96 -7.08 5.77
N LYS A 30 2.67 -7.13 5.42
CA LYS A 30 2.13 -7.90 4.31
C LYS A 30 1.52 -6.94 3.26
N PHE A 31 1.86 -7.19 2.01
CA PHE A 31 1.32 -6.50 0.85
C PHE A 31 0.05 -7.23 0.44
N THR A 32 -1.07 -6.66 0.87
CA THR A 32 -2.43 -7.17 0.69
C THR A 32 -3.32 -6.03 0.21
N ASN A 33 -4.57 -6.33 -0.10
CA ASN A 33 -5.62 -5.34 -0.35
C ASN A 33 -6.26 -4.80 0.94
N GLU A 34 -5.78 -5.19 2.14
CA GLU A 34 -6.37 -4.81 3.45
C GLU A 34 -6.58 -3.31 3.58
N PHE A 35 -5.69 -2.47 3.03
CA PHE A 35 -5.87 -1.00 3.06
C PHE A 35 -7.23 -0.57 2.48
N PHE A 36 -7.67 -1.18 1.38
CA PHE A 36 -8.94 -0.85 0.75
C PHE A 36 -10.13 -1.46 1.51
N GLU A 37 -9.96 -2.67 2.08
CA GLU A 37 -10.95 -3.33 2.94
C GLU A 37 -11.21 -2.48 4.19
N GLU A 38 -10.17 -2.18 4.96
CA GLU A 38 -10.24 -1.36 6.18
C GLU A 38 -10.87 0.02 5.91
N LEU A 39 -10.54 0.63 4.75
CA LEU A 39 -11.06 1.94 4.35
C LEU A 39 -12.59 1.96 4.17
N ILE A 40 -13.21 0.86 3.71
CA ILE A 40 -14.65 0.79 3.45
C ILE A 40 -15.44 0.01 4.50
N GLU A 41 -14.79 -0.87 5.27
CA GLU A 41 -15.44 -1.73 6.27
C GLU A 41 -15.55 -1.04 7.64
N ASN A 42 -14.63 -0.12 7.97
CA ASN A 42 -14.67 0.61 9.23
C ASN A 42 -15.40 1.94 9.16
N GLU A 43 -15.97 2.34 10.30
CA GLU A 43 -16.33 3.73 10.53
C GLU A 43 -15.11 4.54 10.99
N TRP A 44 -14.84 5.66 10.32
CA TRP A 44 -13.69 6.51 10.60
C TRP A 44 -14.09 7.80 11.31
N LYS A 45 -13.46 8.09 12.45
CA LYS A 45 -13.68 9.32 13.22
C LYS A 45 -12.45 10.20 13.23
N ALA A 46 -12.64 11.50 12.96
CA ALA A 46 -11.57 12.48 13.05
C ALA A 46 -11.03 12.56 14.49
N SER A 47 -9.71 12.57 14.60
CA SER A 47 -8.95 12.58 15.84
C SER A 47 -7.71 13.47 15.68
N ILE A 48 -7.19 13.98 16.79
CA ILE A 48 -5.98 14.81 16.81
C ILE A 48 -4.88 14.05 17.53
N VAL A 49 -3.73 13.89 16.89
CA VAL A 49 -2.53 13.35 17.54
C VAL A 49 -2.07 14.34 18.61
N PRO A 50 -2.13 14.01 19.92
CA PRO A 50 -1.94 14.99 20.98
C PRO A 50 -0.57 15.67 20.96
N GLU A 51 0.48 14.95 20.59
CA GLU A 51 1.86 15.45 20.62
C GLU A 51 2.19 16.40 19.48
N THR A 52 1.49 16.29 18.35
CA THR A 52 1.85 16.98 17.09
C THR A 52 0.76 17.93 16.60
N GLY A 53 -0.47 17.77 17.10
CA GLY A 53 -1.64 18.52 16.66
C GLY A 53 -2.12 18.16 15.26
N LYS A 54 -1.62 17.08 14.65
CA LYS A 54 -2.06 16.62 13.33
C LYS A 54 -3.42 15.96 13.42
N GLU A 55 -4.29 16.31 12.48
CA GLU A 55 -5.59 15.66 12.30
C GLU A 55 -5.44 14.40 11.44
N GLN A 56 -5.95 13.29 11.96
CA GLN A 56 -6.08 12.01 11.24
C GLN A 56 -7.43 11.38 11.58
N PHE A 57 -7.69 10.20 11.06
CA PHE A 57 -8.87 9.42 11.35
C PHE A 57 -8.48 8.14 12.10
N GLU A 58 -9.32 7.70 13.03
CA GLU A 58 -9.17 6.47 13.80
C GLU A 58 -10.44 5.61 13.63
N ALA A 59 -10.28 4.29 13.57
CA ALA A 59 -11.37 3.34 13.39
C ALA A 59 -12.31 3.27 14.62
N TYR A 60 -13.60 2.98 14.40
CA TYR A 60 -14.65 2.94 15.43
C TYR A 60 -15.67 1.79 15.20
N PRO A 61 -16.26 1.19 16.26
CA PRO A 61 -15.88 1.30 17.68
C PRO A 61 -14.70 0.40 18.05
N GLU A 62 -13.67 1.00 18.65
CA GLU A 62 -12.46 0.40 19.26
C GLU A 62 -12.09 -1.04 18.82
N GLY A 63 -11.16 -1.13 17.85
CA GLY A 63 -10.35 -2.31 17.54
C GLY A 63 -8.86 -2.03 17.79
N GLU A 64 -7.96 -2.67 17.04
CA GLU A 64 -6.57 -2.18 16.97
C GLU A 64 -6.55 -0.71 16.52
N LYS A 65 -5.55 0.05 16.95
CA LYS A 65 -5.49 1.50 16.72
C LYS A 65 -5.08 1.81 15.27
N LEU A 66 -5.94 1.44 14.33
CA LEU A 66 -5.80 1.75 12.92
C LEU A 66 -6.06 3.23 12.66
N MET A 67 -5.44 3.73 11.61
CA MET A 67 -5.55 5.12 11.19
C MET A 67 -5.73 5.27 9.70
N MET A 68 -6.36 6.38 9.31
CA MET A 68 -6.38 6.86 7.94
C MET A 68 -5.93 8.32 7.92
N LEU A 69 -5.20 8.70 6.88
CA LEU A 69 -4.88 10.11 6.64
C LEU A 69 -6.09 10.83 6.04
N PRO A 70 -6.18 12.17 6.18
CA PRO A 70 -7.18 12.95 5.46
C PRO A 70 -7.17 12.69 3.95
N THR A 71 -5.99 12.42 3.36
CA THR A 71 -5.83 12.07 1.94
C THR A 71 -6.44 10.72 1.57
N ASP A 72 -6.39 9.74 2.47
CA ASP A 72 -6.97 8.42 2.24
C ASP A 72 -8.50 8.53 2.22
N MET A 73 -9.06 9.31 3.16
CA MET A 73 -10.49 9.60 3.22
C MET A 73 -11.03 10.33 1.99
N TYR A 74 -10.18 11.04 1.23
CA TYR A 74 -10.61 11.68 -0.02
C TYR A 74 -10.99 10.68 -1.11
N LEU A 75 -10.45 9.46 -1.08
CA LEU A 75 -10.82 8.39 -2.03
C LEU A 75 -12.29 8.00 -1.94
N LEU A 76 -12.94 8.22 -0.78
CA LEU A 76 -14.35 7.90 -0.60
C LEU A 76 -15.28 9.06 -0.98
N LYS A 77 -14.74 10.27 -1.20
CA LYS A 77 -15.52 11.47 -1.52
C LYS A 77 -15.82 11.60 -3.00
N ASP A 78 -14.89 11.16 -3.86
CA ASP A 78 -15.05 11.21 -5.30
C ASP A 78 -15.59 9.86 -5.83
N PRO A 79 -16.72 9.84 -6.57
CA PRO A 79 -17.36 8.61 -7.01
C PRO A 79 -16.47 7.70 -7.86
N GLU A 80 -15.63 8.26 -8.73
CA GLU A 80 -14.76 7.46 -9.61
C GLU A 80 -13.66 6.77 -8.80
N THR A 81 -13.05 7.50 -7.86
CA THR A 81 -12.06 6.90 -6.96
C THR A 81 -12.67 5.89 -6.00
N LYS A 82 -13.90 6.14 -5.53
CA LYS A 82 -14.62 5.24 -4.63
C LYS A 82 -14.94 3.92 -5.31
N GLU A 83 -15.38 3.95 -6.57
CA GLU A 83 -15.63 2.73 -7.35
C GLU A 83 -14.36 1.87 -7.45
N LEU A 84 -13.21 2.49 -7.70
CA LEU A 84 -11.92 1.77 -7.73
C LEU A 84 -11.53 1.19 -6.36
N VAL A 85 -11.77 1.93 -5.27
CA VAL A 85 -11.56 1.42 -3.90
C VAL A 85 -12.41 0.17 -3.66
N GLU A 86 -13.70 0.22 -4.01
CA GLU A 86 -14.62 -0.92 -3.83
C GLU A 86 -14.23 -2.14 -4.70
N ILE A 87 -13.65 -1.90 -5.88
CA ILE A 87 -13.10 -2.97 -6.72
C ILE A 87 -11.88 -3.60 -6.06
N TYR A 88 -10.89 -2.79 -5.66
CA TYR A 88 -9.65 -3.31 -5.07
C TYR A 88 -9.87 -3.98 -3.72
N ALA A 89 -10.86 -3.53 -2.93
CA ALA A 89 -11.25 -4.21 -1.71
C ALA A 89 -11.82 -5.62 -1.96
N LYS A 90 -12.38 -5.90 -3.14
CA LYS A 90 -13.02 -7.20 -3.47
C LYS A 90 -12.15 -8.12 -4.32
N ASP A 91 -11.15 -7.57 -5.00
CA ASP A 91 -10.34 -8.24 -6.01
C ASP A 91 -8.87 -7.85 -5.84
N ASP A 92 -8.15 -8.69 -5.09
CA ASP A 92 -6.73 -8.53 -4.77
C ASP A 92 -5.85 -8.67 -6.03
N GLU A 93 -6.17 -9.61 -6.92
CA GLU A 93 -5.47 -9.80 -8.19
C GLU A 93 -5.54 -8.55 -9.07
N LYS A 94 -6.73 -7.94 -9.19
CA LYS A 94 -6.89 -6.68 -9.91
C LYS A 94 -6.09 -5.55 -9.28
N PHE A 95 -6.12 -5.43 -7.95
CA PHE A 95 -5.30 -4.45 -7.24
C PHE A 95 -3.81 -4.66 -7.53
N PHE A 96 -3.30 -5.87 -7.37
CA PHE A 96 -1.88 -6.16 -7.56
C PHE A 96 -1.41 -5.87 -8.99
N ASN A 97 -2.20 -6.24 -9.98
CA ASN A 97 -1.89 -5.96 -11.38
C ASN A 97 -1.83 -4.45 -11.67
N ASP A 98 -2.84 -3.70 -11.24
CA ASP A 98 -2.91 -2.25 -11.47
C ASP A 98 -1.84 -1.48 -10.66
N PHE A 99 -1.52 -1.95 -9.44
CA PHE A 99 -0.43 -1.40 -8.62
C PHE A 99 0.90 -1.61 -9.31
N ALA A 100 1.18 -2.83 -9.77
CA ALA A 100 2.43 -3.20 -10.38
C ALA A 100 2.70 -2.40 -11.67
N GLU A 101 1.68 -2.23 -12.54
CA GLU A 101 1.79 -1.36 -13.71
C GLU A 101 2.06 0.10 -13.30
N ALA A 102 1.27 0.64 -12.37
CA ALA A 102 1.40 2.03 -11.96
C ALA A 102 2.74 2.34 -11.27
N PHE A 103 3.21 1.42 -10.41
CA PHE A 103 4.47 1.55 -9.69
C PHE A 103 5.66 1.37 -10.62
N GLY A 104 5.61 0.42 -11.55
CA GLY A 104 6.62 0.28 -12.61
C GLY A 104 6.76 1.57 -13.42
N ARG A 105 5.64 2.13 -13.88
CA ARG A 105 5.64 3.43 -14.57
C ARG A 105 6.20 4.56 -13.70
N LEU A 106 5.87 4.60 -12.41
CA LEU A 106 6.37 5.61 -11.48
C LEU A 106 7.90 5.54 -11.35
N LEU A 107 8.47 4.34 -11.22
CA LEU A 107 9.92 4.14 -11.10
C LEU A 107 10.67 4.52 -12.38
N GLU A 108 10.06 4.29 -13.54
CA GLU A 108 10.62 4.62 -14.85
C GLU A 108 10.38 6.07 -15.26
N PHE A 109 9.48 6.77 -14.56
CA PHE A 109 9.05 8.11 -14.97
C PHE A 109 10.21 9.10 -14.91
N GLY A 110 10.56 9.67 -16.07
CA GLY A 110 11.68 10.61 -16.20
C GLY A 110 13.00 9.97 -16.63
N VAL A 111 13.06 8.65 -16.81
CA VAL A 111 14.20 7.99 -17.45
C VAL A 111 14.09 8.18 -18.97
N THR A 112 14.87 9.11 -19.53
CA THR A 112 14.89 9.40 -20.97
C THR A 112 15.93 8.58 -21.74
N GLU A 113 16.94 8.07 -21.04
CA GLU A 113 18.01 7.21 -21.58
C GLU A 113 18.28 6.09 -20.59
N ILE A 114 18.33 4.85 -21.08
CA ILE A 114 18.68 3.68 -20.28
C ILE A 114 20.21 3.60 -20.20
N PRO A 115 20.86 3.83 -19.04
CA PRO A 115 22.29 3.58 -18.92
C PRO A 115 22.54 2.08 -19.07
N PHE A 116 23.58 1.76 -19.87
CA PHE A 116 24.00 0.42 -20.25
C PHE A 116 24.00 -0.62 -19.11
N ILE A 117 23.76 -1.88 -19.51
CA ILE A 117 23.79 -3.10 -18.68
C ILE A 117 24.98 -3.10 -17.71
N ILE A 118 24.70 -3.24 -16.41
CA ILE A 118 25.68 -3.62 -15.38
C ILE A 118 25.33 -5.05 -14.96
N ASP A 119 26.29 -5.97 -15.08
CA ASP A 119 26.24 -7.33 -14.52
C ASP A 119 25.02 -8.19 -14.88
N GLY A 120 24.49 -8.05 -16.11
CA GLY A 120 23.44 -8.94 -16.62
C GLY A 120 22.02 -8.66 -16.12
N LEU A 121 21.81 -7.59 -15.34
CA LEU A 121 20.48 -7.01 -15.13
C LEU A 121 20.27 -5.86 -16.12
N LEU A 122 19.29 -6.01 -17.02
CA LEU A 122 18.86 -4.93 -17.91
C LEU A 122 18.03 -3.91 -17.13
N CYS A 123 18.37 -2.63 -17.28
CA CYS A 123 17.42 -1.54 -17.12
C CYS A 123 16.43 -1.58 -18.31
N VAL A 124 15.19 -1.22 -18.03
CA VAL A 124 13.93 -1.91 -18.38
C VAL A 124 13.49 -1.75 -19.85
N ASP A 125 13.47 -2.88 -20.56
CA ASP A 125 12.60 -3.11 -21.72
C ASP A 125 11.25 -3.66 -21.20
N LYS A 126 10.15 -3.48 -21.93
CA LYS A 126 8.77 -3.83 -21.48
C LYS A 126 8.63 -5.29 -20.98
N LEU A 127 9.47 -6.18 -21.50
CA LEU A 127 9.57 -7.60 -21.12
C LEU A 127 10.17 -7.85 -19.72
N TYR A 128 10.95 -6.90 -19.19
CA TYR A 128 11.57 -7.02 -17.86
C TYR A 128 10.64 -6.50 -16.76
N VAL A 129 9.78 -5.53 -17.03
CA VAL A 129 8.68 -5.16 -16.13
C VAL A 129 7.78 -6.37 -15.91
N GLU A 130 7.35 -7.05 -16.97
CA GLU A 130 6.56 -8.28 -16.84
C GLU A 130 7.28 -9.36 -16.01
N LYS A 131 8.61 -9.50 -16.14
CA LYS A 131 9.41 -10.42 -15.33
C LYS A 131 9.63 -9.96 -13.90
N ILE A 132 9.79 -8.66 -13.63
CA ILE A 132 9.85 -8.11 -12.28
C ILE A 132 8.50 -8.24 -11.60
N ILE A 133 7.40 -7.94 -12.28
CA ILE A 133 6.04 -8.11 -11.74
C ILE A 133 5.83 -9.58 -11.41
N HIS A 134 6.16 -10.49 -12.33
CA HIS A 134 6.07 -11.92 -12.07
C HIS A 134 6.99 -12.37 -10.93
N TYR A 135 8.24 -11.90 -10.88
CA TYR A 135 9.22 -12.23 -9.83
C TYR A 135 8.87 -11.60 -8.48
N ALA A 136 8.36 -10.38 -8.44
CA ALA A 136 7.91 -9.70 -7.24
C ALA A 136 6.65 -10.37 -6.71
N ASN A 137 5.71 -10.75 -7.57
CA ASN A 137 4.54 -11.53 -7.17
C ASN A 137 4.96 -12.90 -6.61
N ASP A 138 5.89 -13.61 -7.25
CA ASP A 138 6.40 -14.92 -6.78
C ASP A 138 7.23 -14.81 -5.48
N LYS A 139 8.08 -13.77 -5.35
CA LYS A 139 8.97 -13.55 -4.20
C LYS A 139 8.33 -12.85 -3.02
N MET A 140 7.34 -11.97 -3.23
CA MET A 140 6.52 -11.49 -2.14
C MET A 140 5.75 -12.67 -1.56
N MET A 141 5.06 -13.47 -2.39
CA MET A 141 4.33 -14.65 -1.89
C MET A 141 5.21 -15.66 -1.15
N THR A 142 6.44 -15.92 -1.61
CA THR A 142 7.37 -16.86 -0.93
C THR A 142 8.12 -16.27 0.26
N ASN A 143 8.45 -14.97 0.28
CA ASN A 143 9.02 -14.35 1.48
C ASN A 143 7.97 -14.18 2.59
N PHE A 144 6.69 -14.11 2.27
CA PHE A 144 5.62 -14.04 3.28
C PHE A 144 5.47 -15.37 4.02
N GLN A 145 5.52 -16.50 3.31
CA GLN A 145 5.54 -17.83 3.94
C GLN A 145 6.68 -17.97 4.94
N ARG A 146 7.85 -17.38 4.65
CA ARG A 146 9.02 -17.44 5.53
C ARG A 146 8.92 -16.52 6.75
N ILE A 147 8.12 -15.45 6.68
CA ILE A 147 7.88 -14.54 7.81
C ILE A 147 6.81 -15.14 8.73
N ASP A 148 5.79 -15.82 8.17
CA ASP A 148 4.77 -16.56 8.94
C ASP A 148 5.39 -17.71 9.77
N GLU A 149 6.37 -18.44 9.20
CA GLU A 149 7.14 -19.46 9.93
C GLU A 149 7.99 -18.90 11.10
N LEU A 150 8.31 -17.60 11.07
CA LEU A 150 9.10 -16.93 12.11
C LEU A 150 8.22 -16.28 13.18
N SER A 151 6.98 -15.89 12.86
CA SER A 151 6.02 -15.34 13.84
C SER A 151 5.35 -16.42 14.70
N ASP A 152 5.22 -17.64 14.19
CA ASP A 152 4.63 -18.78 14.94
C ASP A 152 5.60 -19.40 15.99
N ASN A 153 6.82 -18.87 16.09
CA ASN A 153 7.87 -19.36 17.00
C ASN A 153 8.27 -18.34 18.09
N VAL A 154 7.43 -17.33 18.37
CA VAL A 154 7.62 -16.36 19.46
C VAL A 154 6.40 -16.31 20.37
#